data_AF-A0A0V8RW90-F1
#
_entry.id   AF-A0A0V8RW90-F1
#
_cell.length_a   1.000
_cell.length_b   1.000
_cell.length_c   1.000
_cell.angle_alpha   90.00
_cell.angle_beta   90.00
_cell.angle_gamma   90.00
#
_symmetry.space_group_name_H-M   'P 1'
#
loop_
_entity.id
_entity.type
_entity.pdbx_description
1 polymer ?
#
loop_
_entity_poly.entity_id
_entity_poly.type
_entity_poly.pdbx_seq_one_letter_code
_entity_poly.pdbx_strand_id
1 'polypeptide(L)' 'MSLQWDPKWEEVVVEVDGVRVKALRDRVTMLLACPICGTGDKASYFFSPRDLVNHLFSHTSRASGIRVVAAPAEEQDREE' A
#
# COMPACT_ATOMS: atom_id res chain seq x y z
N MET A 1 26.81 1.43 16.46
CA MET A 1 26.10 0.44 15.62
C MET A 1 24.94 1.17 14.97
N SER A 2 25.06 1.49 13.69
CA SER A 2 23.97 2.12 12.94
C SER A 2 23.03 0.99 12.51
N LEU A 3 21.82 0.94 13.07
CA LEU A 3 20.75 0.06 12.58
C LEU A 3 20.27 0.65 11.25
N GLN A 4 21.04 0.40 10.18
CA GLN A 4 20.72 0.91 8.86
C GLN A 4 19.67 -0.03 8.25
N TRP A 5 18.46 0.51 8.05
CA TRP A 5 17.38 -0.23 7.42
C TRP A 5 17.69 -0.41 5.92
N ASP A 6 17.80 -1.67 5.48
CA ASP A 6 18.05 -2.07 4.09
C ASP A 6 16.80 -2.80 3.54
N PRO A 7 15.78 -2.05 3.09
CA PRO A 7 14.51 -2.63 2.66
C PRO A 7 14.62 -3.34 1.30
N LYS A 8 13.87 -4.43 1.14
CA LYS A 8 13.73 -5.15 -0.12
C LYS A 8 12.31 -5.01 -0.64
N TRP A 9 12.12 -4.08 -1.56
CA TRP A 9 10.80 -3.72 -2.09
C TRP A 9 10.25 -4.77 -3.07
N GLU A 10 8.98 -5.08 -2.92
CA GLU A 10 8.18 -5.91 -3.84
C GLU A 10 6.85 -5.21 -4.13
N GLU A 11 6.40 -5.22 -5.37
CA GLU A 11 5.08 -4.70 -5.74
C GLU A 11 3.98 -5.66 -5.31
N VAL A 12 3.04 -5.18 -4.51
CA VAL A 12 1.90 -5.96 -4.02
C VAL A 12 0.61 -5.20 -4.30
N VAL A 13 -0.42 -5.95 -4.70
CA VAL A 13 -1.79 -5.44 -4.80
C VAL A 13 -2.46 -5.67 -3.45
N VAL A 14 -2.80 -4.57 -2.79
CA VAL A 14 -3.50 -4.58 -1.51
C VAL A 14 -4.98 -4.31 -1.78
N GLU A 15 -5.85 -5.21 -1.35
CA GLU A 15 -7.30 -5.05 -1.43
C GLU A 15 -7.89 -4.85 -0.03
N VAL A 16 -8.61 -3.74 0.14
CA VAL A 16 -9.28 -3.40 1.40
C VAL A 16 -10.62 -2.78 1.07
N ASP A 17 -11.71 -3.36 1.58
CA ASP A 17 -13.07 -2.81 1.48
C ASP A 17 -13.46 -2.41 0.03
N GLY A 18 -13.07 -3.23 -0.96
CA GLY A 18 -13.32 -3.01 -2.39
C GLY A 18 -12.35 -2.04 -3.09
N VAL A 19 -11.37 -1.49 -2.36
CA VAL A 19 -10.32 -0.63 -2.88
C VAL A 19 -9.08 -1.48 -3.18
N ARG A 20 -8.70 -1.55 -4.45
CA ARG A 20 -7.45 -2.21 -4.89
C ARG A 20 -6.36 -1.17 -5.13
N VAL A 21 -5.26 -1.27 -4.38
CA VAL A 21 -4.12 -0.33 -4.45
C VAL A 21 -2.84 -1.11 -4.74
N LYS A 22 -2.08 -0.66 -5.75
CA LYS A 22 -0.71 -1.13 -5.96
C LYS A 22 0.22 -0.36 -5.02
N ALA A 23 0.91 -1.08 -4.14
CA ALA A 23 1.84 -0.53 -3.17
C ALA A 23 3.14 -1.33 -3.13
N LEU A 24 4.22 -0.72 -2.62
CA LEU A 24 5.47 -1.42 -2.37
C LEU A 24 5.45 -2.01 -0.97
N ARG A 25 5.86 -3.26 -0.84
CA ARG A 25 6.04 -3.95 0.43
C ARG A 25 7.51 -4.25 0.66
N ASP A 26 8.02 -3.91 1.84
CA ASP A 26 9.34 -4.38 2.26
C ASP A 26 9.25 -5.84 2.70
N ARG A 27 10.00 -6.73 2.06
CA ARG A 27 10.07 -8.16 2.43
C ARG A 27 10.73 -8.40 3.79
N VAL A 28 11.54 -7.47 4.29
CA VAL A 28 12.26 -7.64 5.55
C VAL A 28 11.35 -7.29 6.74
N THR A 29 10.75 -6.11 6.71
CA THR A 29 9.90 -5.60 7.81
C THR A 29 8.41 -5.82 7.60
N MET A 30 8.01 -6.27 6.40
CA MET A 30 6.62 -6.40 5.96
C MET A 30 5.84 -5.08 5.89
N LEU A 31 6.54 -3.95 5.98
CA LEU A 31 5.98 -2.60 5.87
C LEU A 31 5.46 -2.33 4.45
N LEU A 32 4.29 -1.72 4.38
CA LEU A 32 3.71 -1.20 3.16
C LEU A 32 4.06 0.29 3.02
N ALA A 33 4.66 0.66 1.91
CA ALA A 33 4.93 2.04 1.56
C ALA A 33 3.72 2.68 0.87
N CYS A 34 3.44 3.93 1.22
CA CYS A 34 2.46 4.73 0.48
C CYS A 34 2.94 4.96 -0.96
N PRO A 35 2.16 4.59 -2.00
CA PRO A 35 2.56 4.76 -3.39
C PRO A 35 2.71 6.23 -3.80
N ILE A 36 2.16 7.17 -3.03
CA ILE A 36 2.24 8.62 -3.28
C ILE A 36 3.48 9.20 -2.60
N CYS A 37 3.75 8.80 -1.35
CA CYS A 37 4.91 9.29 -0.60
C CYS A 37 6.23 8.68 -1.11
N GLY A 38 6.17 7.52 -1.76
CA GLY A 38 7.33 6.79 -2.25
C GLY A 38 8.09 6.08 -1.14
N THR A 39 9.42 6.00 -1.26
CA THR A 39 10.33 5.34 -0.32
C THR A 39 11.43 6.31 0.13
N GLY A 40 12.01 6.08 1.31
CA GLY A 40 13.04 6.90 1.95
C GLY A 40 12.63 7.44 3.33
N ASP A 41 13.46 8.32 3.91
CA ASP A 41 13.28 8.79 5.29
C ASP A 41 12.02 9.64 5.52
N LYS A 42 11.47 10.23 4.44
CA LYS A 42 10.28 11.09 4.49
C LYS A 42 8.99 10.34 4.10
N ALA A 43 9.10 9.07 3.73
CA ALA A 43 7.95 8.29 3.34
C ALA A 43 7.18 7.80 4.58
N SER A 44 5.89 7.53 4.37
CA SER A 44 5.03 6.92 5.38
C SER A 44 4.91 5.42 5.11
N TYR A 45 5.14 4.64 6.16
CA TYR A 45 5.10 3.18 6.12
C TYR A 45 4.06 2.63 7.10
N PHE A 46 3.39 1.55 6.71
CA PHE A 46 2.25 1.00 7.44
C PHE A 46 2.37 -0.51 7.57
N PHE A 47 2.05 -1.05 8.75
CA PHE A 47 1.93 -2.50 8.95
C PHE A 47 0.56 -3.04 8.51
N SER A 48 -0.47 -2.19 8.51
CA SER A 48 -1.83 -2.55 8.18
C SER A 48 -2.23 -2.01 6.79
N PRO A 49 -2.77 -2.88 5.91
CA PRO A 49 -3.47 -2.47 4.69
C PRO A 49 -4.52 -1.36 4.89
N ARG A 50 -5.28 -1.43 6.00
CA ARG A 50 -6.32 -0.45 6.31
C ARG A 50 -5.74 0.93 6.62
N ASP A 51 -4.63 0.98 7.35
CA ASP A 51 -3.97 2.24 7.69
C ASP A 51 -3.35 2.90 6.45
N LEU A 52 -2.78 2.09 5.55
CA LEU A 52 -2.31 2.55 4.24
C LEU A 52 -3.45 3.21 3.44
N VAL A 53 -4.61 2.57 3.37
CA VAL A 53 -5.76 3.09 2.62
C VAL A 53 -6.35 4.35 3.28
N ASN A 54 -6.45 4.38 4.62
CA ASN A 54 -6.85 5.60 5.36
C ASN A 54 -5.89 6.77 5.14
N HIS A 55 -4.59 6.49 5.11
CA HIS A 55 -3.58 7.47 4.75
C HIS A 55 -3.71 7.93 3.28
N LEU A 56 -4.00 7.01 2.37
CA LEU A 56 -4.27 7.33 0.96
C LEU A 56 -5.44 8.31 0.83
N PHE A 57 -6.52 8.13 1.60
CA PHE A 57 -7.65 9.08 1.62
C PHE A 57 -7.24 10.48 2.12
N SER A 58 -6.25 10.58 3.01
CA SER A 58 -5.69 11.87 3.45
C SER A 58 -4.97 12.63 2.34
N HIS A 59 -4.48 11.92 1.31
CA HIS A 59 -3.99 12.57 0.09
C HIS A 59 -5.14 13.01 -0.82
N THR A 60 -6.22 12.24 -0.92
CA THR A 60 -7.35 12.58 -1.80
C THR A 60 -8.10 13.85 -1.36
N SER A 61 -8.18 14.10 -0.05
CA SER A 61 -8.76 15.34 0.52
C SER A 61 -7.91 16.59 0.22
N ARG A 62 -6.63 16.41 -0.16
CA ARG A 62 -5.75 17.42 -0.75
C ARG A 62 -5.50 17.11 -2.23
N ALA A 63 -6.57 17.06 -3.03
CA ALA A 63 -6.54 17.15 -4.51
C ALA A 63 -5.24 16.67 -5.17
N SER A 64 -5.01 15.37 -5.23
CA SER A 64 -3.99 14.77 -6.10
C SER A 64 -4.64 13.59 -6.80
N GLY A 65 -4.72 13.69 -8.14
CA GLY A 65 -5.63 12.95 -9.01
C GLY A 65 -5.38 11.44 -9.07
N ILE A 66 -5.78 10.73 -8.01
CA ILE A 66 -5.73 9.27 -7.95
C ILE A 66 -7.04 8.73 -8.50
N ARG A 67 -6.94 8.05 -9.64
CA ARG A 67 -7.96 7.10 -10.09
C ARG A 67 -7.80 5.83 -9.28
N VAL A 68 -8.56 5.72 -8.19
CA VAL A 68 -8.81 4.44 -7.54
C VAL A 68 -9.59 3.60 -8.54
N VAL A 69 -8.92 2.64 -9.18
CA VAL A 69 -9.60 1.65 -10.00
C VAL A 69 -10.09 0.58 -9.03
N ALA A 70 -11.35 0.71 -8.62
CA ALA A 70 -12.10 -0.40 -8.04
C ALA A 70 -12.22 -1.46 -9.13
N ALA A 71 -11.21 -2.30 -9.24
CA ALA A 71 -11.31 -3.40 -10.17
C ALA A 71 -12.27 -4.43 -9.54
N PRO A 72 -13.21 -5.02 -10.31
CA PRO A 72 -14.29 -5.85 -9.78
C PRO A 72 -13.72 -7.03 -8.99
N ALA A 73 -14.25 -7.31 -7.80
CA ALA A 73 -13.86 -8.47 -7.00
C ALA A 73 -13.98 -9.72 -7.88
N GLU A 74 -12.84 -10.31 -8.23
CA GLU A 74 -12.82 -11.57 -8.98
C GLU A 74 -13.25 -12.63 -7.97
N GLU A 75 -14.41 -13.23 -8.27
CA GLU A 75 -15.06 -14.29 -7.51
C GLU A 75 -14.02 -15.31 -7.02
N GLN A 76 -14.00 -15.51 -5.70
CA GLN A 76 -13.43 -16.70 -5.09
C GLN A 76 -14.26 -17.89 -5.59
N ASP A 77 -13.87 -18.42 -6.75
CA ASP A 77 -14.35 -19.72 -7.17
C ASP A 77 -13.83 -20.76 -6.19
N ARG A 78 -14.83 -21.34 -5.54
CA ARG A 78 -14.78 -22.38 -4.55
C ARG A 78 -14.91 -23.68 -5.34
N GLU A 79 -13.80 -24.32 -5.65
CA GLU A 79 -13.75 -25.71 -6.12
C GLU A 79 -12.54 -26.36 -5.43
N GLU A 80 -12.60 -27.48 -4.71
CA GLU A 80 -13.64 -28.43 -4.33
C GLU A 80 -13.15 -29.12 -3.04
#